data_AF-A0A7V3VC80-F1
#
_entry.id   AF-A0A7V3VC80-F1
#
_cell.length_a   1.000
_cell.length_b   1.000
_cell.length_c   1.000
_cell.angle_alpha   90.00
_cell.angle_beta   90.00
_cell.angle_gamma   90.00
#
_symmetry.space_group_name_H-M   'P 1'
#
loop_
_entity.id
_entity.type
_entity.pdbx_description
1 polymer ?
#
loop_
_entity_poly.entity_id
_entity_poly.type
_entity_poly.pdbx_seq_one_letter_code
_entity_poly.pdbx_strand_id
1 'polypeptide(L)'
;MESVRFFICIFVLFSVLFLSSCGIDLPEVTSKLRTPMGLVVYSSNDSFVLEWWGYNNEDYFSGYVVFVSGNYQEISDPSKSPIEKPKILSPSGSLPTFSFLPANEPTKYTVMLPINTTVDDIGNKLFLNFQYYFAVAAYSSSKGIFSPMSNITNGVVSNQ
;
A
#
# COMPACT_ATOMS: atom_id res chain seq x y z
N MET A 1 26.73 21.04 60.50
CA MET A 1 26.79 19.72 59.82
C MET A 1 25.43 19.24 59.31
N GLU A 2 24.32 19.95 59.58
CA GLU A 2 22.97 19.59 59.13
C GLU A 2 22.64 20.09 57.71
N SER A 3 23.19 21.25 57.30
CA SER A 3 22.93 21.84 55.97
C SER A 3 23.39 20.97 54.80
N VAL A 4 24.47 20.20 54.97
CA VAL A 4 25.00 19.29 53.92
C VAL A 4 24.07 18.08 53.69
N ARG A 5 23.38 17.60 54.74
CA ARG A 5 22.47 16.46 54.64
C ARG A 5 21.17 16.82 53.91
N PHE A 6 20.74 18.07 54.03
CA PHE A 6 19.54 18.56 53.34
C PHE A 6 19.76 18.69 51.83
N PHE A 7 20.94 19.16 51.41
CA PHE A 7 21.31 19.25 49.99
C PHE A 7 21.41 17.89 49.30
N ILE A 8 21.93 16.87 49.99
CA ILE A 8 22.03 15.51 49.45
C ILE A 8 20.65 14.89 49.22
N CYS A 9 19.70 15.08 50.14
CA CYS A 9 18.33 14.57 49.97
C CYS A 9 17.60 15.22 48.79
N ILE A 10 17.78 16.52 48.57
CA ILE A 10 17.17 17.23 47.42
C ILE A 10 17.78 16.74 46.10
N PHE A 11 19.10 16.54 46.06
CA PHE A 11 19.78 16.07 44.85
C PHE A 11 19.35 14.64 44.46
N VAL A 12 19.15 13.76 45.45
CA VAL A 12 18.64 12.40 45.23
C VAL A 12 17.18 12.42 44.77
N LEU A 13 16.32 13.26 45.36
CA LEU A 13 14.91 13.39 44.94
C LEU A 13 14.78 13.91 43.50
N PHE A 14 15.62 14.88 43.11
CA PHE A 14 15.65 15.43 41.76
C PHE A 14 16.13 14.39 40.73
N SER A 15 17.12 13.57 41.09
CA SER A 15 17.65 12.51 40.23
C SER A 15 16.61 11.41 39.92
N VAL A 16 15.74 11.09 40.88
CA VAL A 16 14.66 10.10 40.68
C VAL A 16 13.57 10.62 39.75
N LEU A 17 13.26 11.93 39.80
CA LEU A 17 12.26 12.55 38.92
C LEU A 17 12.70 12.64 37.45
N PHE A 18 14.01 12.80 37.19
CA PHE A 18 14.55 12.81 35.83
C PHE A 18 14.58 11.42 35.18
N LEU A 19 14.74 10.35 35.97
CA LEU A 19 14.75 8.98 35.46
C LEU A 19 13.33 8.44 35.17
N SER A 20 12.29 8.98 35.81
CA SER A 20 10.89 8.62 35.52
C SER A 20 10.32 9.29 34.25
N SER A 21 11.05 10.21 33.62
CA SER A 21 10.63 10.86 32.37
C SER A 21 10.99 10.07 31.10
N CYS A 22 11.68 8.94 31.23
CA CYS A 22 11.88 8.03 30.11
C CYS A 22 10.58 7.23 29.92
N GLY A 23 9.62 7.85 29.24
CA GLY A 23 8.43 7.15 28.77
C GLY A 23 8.90 5.94 27.97
N ILE A 24 8.49 4.75 28.42
CA ILE A 24 8.66 3.54 27.63
C ILE A 24 7.71 3.72 26.44
N ASP A 25 8.23 4.31 25.36
CA ASP A 25 7.59 4.22 24.05
C ASP A 25 7.60 2.73 23.70
N LEU A 26 6.46 2.09 23.91
CA LEU A 26 6.19 0.77 23.37
C LEU A 26 6.58 0.81 21.88
N PRO A 27 7.32 -0.19 21.36
CA PRO A 27 7.65 -0.22 19.95
C PRO A 27 6.34 -0.11 19.18
N GLU A 28 6.20 0.98 18.42
CA GLU A 28 5.06 1.23 17.58
C GLU A 28 4.84 -0.05 16.77
N VAL A 29 3.68 -0.71 16.95
CA VAL A 29 3.34 -1.88 16.15
C VAL A 29 3.32 -1.37 14.72
N THR A 30 4.38 -1.66 13.97
CA THR A 30 4.54 -1.16 12.60
C THR A 30 3.33 -1.65 11.83
N SER A 31 2.41 -0.73 11.55
CA SER A 31 1.21 -1.04 10.80
C SER A 31 1.64 -1.31 9.37
N LYS A 32 1.98 -2.57 9.09
CA LYS A 32 2.54 -2.99 7.82
C LYS A 32 1.56 -3.92 7.14
N LEU A 33 1.07 -3.50 5.99
CA LEU A 33 0.31 -4.37 5.11
C LEU A 33 1.24 -5.33 4.37
N ARG A 34 0.77 -6.54 4.12
CA ARG A 34 1.49 -7.58 3.38
C ARG A 34 1.42 -7.34 1.89
N THR A 35 2.56 -7.55 1.23
CA THR A 35 2.73 -7.42 -0.21
C THR A 35 1.92 -8.46 -0.97
N PRO A 36 1.17 -8.07 -2.02
CA PRO A 36 0.56 -9.03 -2.94
C PRO A 36 1.62 -9.81 -3.72
N MET A 37 1.36 -11.08 -4.00
CA MET A 37 2.33 -12.00 -4.59
C MET A 37 1.81 -12.62 -5.88
N GLY A 38 2.72 -12.87 -6.82
CA GLY A 38 2.43 -13.63 -8.03
C GLY A 38 1.41 -12.94 -8.94
N LEU A 39 1.58 -11.63 -9.16
CA LEU A 39 0.71 -10.90 -10.08
C LEU A 39 0.89 -11.45 -11.50
N VAL A 40 -0.21 -11.90 -12.09
CA VAL A 40 -0.33 -12.30 -13.49
C VAL A 40 -1.35 -11.40 -14.17
N VAL A 41 -1.06 -11.00 -15.40
CA VAL A 41 -1.97 -10.20 -16.24
C VAL A 41 -2.17 -10.93 -17.55
N TYR A 42 -3.42 -11.10 -17.97
CA TYR A 42 -3.76 -11.61 -19.30
C TYR A 42 -4.98 -10.87 -19.85
N SER A 43 -5.27 -11.05 -21.14
CA SER A 43 -6.39 -10.41 -21.82
C SER A 43 -7.60 -11.35 -21.93
N SER A 44 -8.79 -10.78 -21.80
CA SER A 44 -10.06 -11.48 -22.04
C SER A 44 -11.14 -10.47 -22.39
N ASN A 45 -11.80 -10.60 -23.55
CA ASN A 45 -12.94 -9.76 -23.98
C ASN A 45 -12.70 -8.24 -23.74
N ASP A 46 -11.73 -7.65 -24.43
CA ASP A 46 -11.37 -6.22 -24.32
C ASP A 46 -11.04 -5.73 -22.91
N SER A 47 -10.66 -6.65 -22.01
CA SER A 47 -10.32 -6.36 -20.63
C SER A 47 -8.98 -6.97 -20.27
N PHE A 48 -8.27 -6.31 -19.36
CA PHE A 48 -7.19 -6.95 -18.61
C PHE A 48 -7.81 -7.75 -17.47
N VAL A 49 -7.38 -9.00 -17.31
CA VAL A 49 -7.66 -9.81 -16.13
C VAL A 49 -6.38 -9.87 -15.31
N LEU A 50 -6.49 -9.41 -14.06
CA LEU A 50 -5.39 -9.40 -13.11
C LEU A 50 -5.66 -10.44 -12.05
N GLU A 51 -4.67 -11.29 -11.80
CA GLU A 51 -4.72 -12.32 -10.78
C GLU A 51 -3.52 -12.22 -9.85
N TRP A 52 -3.75 -12.31 -8.54
CA TRP A 52 -2.67 -12.35 -7.55
C TRP A 52 -3.10 -13.08 -6.28
N TRP A 53 -2.13 -13.43 -5.45
CA TRP A 53 -2.37 -13.94 -4.10
C TRP A 53 -2.11 -12.84 -3.07
N GLY A 54 -2.92 -12.78 -2.02
CA GLY A 54 -2.70 -11.86 -0.92
C GLY A 54 -3.45 -12.28 0.34
N TYR A 55 -3.00 -11.76 1.48
CA TYR A 55 -3.72 -11.87 2.74
C TYR A 55 -3.30 -10.73 3.66
N ASN A 56 -4.27 -9.95 4.12
CA ASN A 56 -4.10 -8.88 5.08
C ASN A 56 -5.21 -9.09 6.11
N ASN A 57 -4.83 -9.44 7.33
CA ASN A 57 -5.78 -9.74 8.42
C ASN A 57 -5.97 -8.54 9.35
N GLU A 58 -5.30 -7.44 9.04
CA GLU A 58 -5.37 -6.20 9.76
C GLU A 58 -6.73 -5.53 9.53
N ASP A 59 -7.37 -5.08 10.61
CA ASP A 59 -8.67 -4.41 10.59
C ASP A 59 -8.69 -3.12 9.75
N TYR A 60 -7.53 -2.48 9.61
CA TYR A 60 -7.32 -1.29 8.80
C TYR A 60 -7.08 -1.58 7.31
N PHE A 61 -7.00 -2.83 6.88
CA PHE A 61 -6.91 -3.17 5.45
C PHE A 61 -8.20 -2.78 4.73
N SER A 62 -8.06 -2.07 3.61
CA SER A 62 -9.21 -1.56 2.84
C SER A 62 -9.35 -2.19 1.45
N GLY A 63 -8.26 -2.74 0.91
CA GLY A 63 -8.26 -3.37 -0.42
C GLY A 63 -6.93 -3.22 -1.15
N TYR A 64 -6.97 -3.32 -2.47
CA TYR A 64 -5.79 -3.26 -3.33
C TYR A 64 -5.84 -2.10 -4.32
N VAL A 65 -4.68 -1.48 -4.52
CA VAL A 65 -4.45 -0.43 -5.51
C VAL A 65 -3.71 -1.03 -6.70
N VAL A 66 -4.24 -0.79 -7.91
CA VAL A 66 -3.61 -1.18 -9.16
C VAL A 66 -2.86 0.01 -9.73
N PHE A 67 -1.55 -0.17 -9.89
CA PHE A 67 -0.67 0.75 -10.61
C PHE A 67 -0.61 0.34 -12.08
N VAL A 68 -0.72 1.31 -12.99
CA VAL A 68 -0.73 1.05 -14.44
C VAL A 68 -0.03 2.16 -15.20
N SER A 69 0.84 1.81 -16.14
CA SER A 69 1.45 2.77 -17.06
C SER A 69 1.88 2.09 -18.35
N GLY A 70 1.93 2.86 -19.44
CA GLY A 70 2.60 2.47 -20.68
C GLY A 70 4.12 2.42 -20.57
N ASN A 71 4.68 3.00 -19.51
CA ASN A 71 6.11 3.10 -19.26
C ASN A 71 6.48 2.37 -17.96
N TYR A 72 7.26 1.30 -18.08
CA TYR A 72 7.74 0.52 -16.94
C TYR A 72 8.40 1.40 -15.85
N GLN A 73 9.17 2.41 -16.26
CA GLN A 73 9.92 3.27 -15.34
C GLN A 73 9.02 4.08 -14.40
N GLU A 74 7.82 4.46 -14.85
CA GLU A 74 6.89 5.21 -14.01
C GLU A 74 6.37 4.39 -12.83
N ILE A 75 6.37 3.06 -12.96
CA ILE A 75 5.98 2.14 -11.88
C ILE A 75 7.21 1.68 -11.09
N SER A 76 8.34 1.40 -11.75
CA SER A 76 9.52 0.83 -11.08
C SER A 76 10.38 1.85 -10.34
N ASP A 77 10.23 3.15 -10.59
CA ASP A 77 11.06 4.20 -10.00
C ASP A 77 11.03 4.13 -8.46
N PRO A 78 12.18 3.83 -7.80
CA PRO A 78 12.25 3.73 -6.35
C PRO A 78 12.28 5.10 -5.66
N SER A 79 12.52 6.19 -6.40
CA SER A 79 12.52 7.55 -5.84
C SER A 79 11.12 8.10 -5.58
N LYS A 80 10.10 7.53 -6.24
CA LYS A 80 8.70 7.93 -6.11
C LYS A 80 7.95 7.08 -5.09
N SER A 81 7.18 7.74 -4.25
CA SER A 81 6.26 7.08 -3.33
C SER A 81 5.13 6.38 -4.11
N PRO A 82 4.57 5.24 -3.63
CA PRO A 82 3.42 4.60 -4.28
C PRO A 82 2.28 5.58 -4.58
N ILE A 83 2.00 6.55 -3.71
CA ILE A 83 0.93 7.53 -3.93
C ILE A 83 1.15 8.42 -5.16
N GLU A 84 2.39 8.60 -5.60
CA GLU A 84 2.76 9.44 -6.76
C GLU A 84 2.80 8.64 -8.07
N LYS A 85 2.70 7.32 -7.98
CA LYS A 85 2.73 6.44 -9.16
C LYS A 85 1.37 6.42 -9.86
N PRO A 86 1.37 6.34 -11.21
CA PRO A 86 0.14 6.20 -11.99
C PRO A 86 -0.66 4.98 -11.54
N LYS A 87 -1.94 5.18 -11.27
CA LYS A 87 -2.80 4.16 -10.64
C LYS A 87 -4.24 4.32 -11.08
N ILE A 88 -5.02 3.27 -10.89
CA ILE A 88 -6.45 3.29 -11.19
C ILE A 88 -7.19 3.64 -9.89
N LEU A 89 -8.08 4.62 -9.95
CA LEU A 89 -8.97 4.94 -8.84
C LEU A 89 -10.23 4.07 -8.90
N SER A 90 -10.92 3.93 -7.77
CA SER A 90 -12.27 3.39 -7.78
C SER A 90 -13.21 4.25 -8.63
N PRO A 91 -14.40 3.76 -8.99
CA PRO A 91 -15.42 4.59 -9.67
C PRO A 91 -15.81 5.86 -8.91
N SER A 92 -15.61 5.90 -7.58
CA SER A 92 -15.83 7.10 -6.77
C SER A 92 -14.63 8.06 -6.74
N GLY A 93 -13.56 7.77 -7.48
CA GLY A 93 -12.35 8.58 -7.52
C GLY A 93 -11.48 8.46 -6.26
N SER A 94 -11.57 7.34 -5.54
CA SER A 94 -10.83 7.13 -4.28
C SER A 94 -9.99 5.86 -4.31
N LEU A 95 -9.07 5.73 -3.35
CA LEU A 95 -8.35 4.48 -3.09
C LEU A 95 -9.07 3.66 -2.01
N PRO A 96 -8.99 2.32 -2.05
CA PRO A 96 -8.28 1.49 -3.04
C PRO A 96 -8.99 1.43 -4.41
N THR A 97 -8.30 0.89 -5.43
CA THR A 97 -8.93 0.58 -6.74
C THR A 97 -10.06 -0.43 -6.55
N PHE A 98 -9.79 -1.48 -5.78
CA PHE A 98 -10.73 -2.54 -5.44
C PHE A 98 -10.76 -2.74 -3.93
N SER A 99 -11.95 -2.63 -3.34
CA SER A 99 -12.15 -2.86 -1.92
C SER A 99 -12.31 -4.34 -1.63
N PHE A 100 -11.61 -4.83 -0.60
CA PHE A 100 -11.70 -6.21 -0.14
C PHE A 100 -11.74 -6.24 1.37
N LEU A 101 -12.40 -7.27 1.91
CA LEU A 101 -12.38 -7.54 3.34
C LEU A 101 -11.03 -8.15 3.75
N PRO A 102 -10.60 -7.94 5.00
CA PRO A 102 -9.44 -8.63 5.55
C PRO A 102 -9.56 -10.16 5.39
N ALA A 103 -8.44 -10.80 5.10
CA ALA A 103 -8.32 -12.24 4.93
C ALA A 103 -7.23 -12.79 5.86
N ASN A 104 -7.57 -13.84 6.60
CA ASN A 104 -6.66 -14.52 7.52
C ASN A 104 -5.73 -15.53 6.83
N GLU A 105 -6.07 -15.92 5.60
CA GLU A 105 -5.35 -16.92 4.83
C GLU A 105 -5.06 -16.40 3.41
N PRO A 106 -3.99 -16.90 2.76
CA PRO A 106 -3.70 -16.58 1.36
C PRO A 106 -4.91 -16.81 0.45
N THR A 107 -5.45 -15.71 -0.08
CA THR A 107 -6.60 -15.72 -0.99
C THR A 107 -6.14 -15.31 -2.39
N LYS A 108 -6.62 -16.02 -3.41
CA LYS A 108 -6.46 -15.59 -4.80
C LYS A 108 -7.52 -14.55 -5.14
N TYR A 109 -7.08 -13.40 -5.63
CA TYR A 109 -7.94 -12.34 -6.14
C TYR A 109 -7.87 -12.33 -7.66
N THR A 110 -9.04 -12.22 -8.31
CA THR A 110 -9.17 -12.08 -9.75
C THR A 110 -10.05 -10.87 -10.02
N VAL A 111 -9.55 -9.89 -10.76
CA VAL A 111 -10.29 -8.67 -11.12
C VAL A 111 -10.19 -8.42 -12.62
N MET A 112 -11.24 -7.79 -13.15
CA MET A 112 -11.29 -7.37 -14.55
C MET A 112 -11.19 -5.84 -14.62
N LEU A 113 -10.37 -5.36 -15.55
CA LEU A 113 -10.22 -3.96 -15.91
C LEU A 113 -10.62 -3.78 -17.37
N PRO A 114 -11.89 -3.38 -17.64
CA PRO A 114 -12.35 -3.15 -19.00
C PRO A 114 -11.64 -1.93 -19.60
N ILE A 115 -11.05 -2.07 -20.79
CA ILE A 115 -10.24 -1.01 -21.39
C ILE A 115 -11.06 0.26 -21.68
N ASN A 116 -12.31 0.08 -22.10
CA ASN A 116 -13.17 1.18 -22.52
C ASN A 116 -13.64 2.10 -21.38
N THR A 117 -13.65 1.61 -20.13
CA THR A 117 -14.08 2.37 -18.96
C THR A 117 -12.95 2.67 -17.97
N THR A 118 -11.84 1.93 -18.06
CA THR A 118 -10.70 2.13 -17.15
C THR A 118 -9.93 3.39 -17.55
N VAL A 119 -9.77 4.28 -16.58
CA VAL A 119 -8.90 5.45 -16.64
C VAL A 119 -7.91 5.41 -15.48
N ASP A 120 -6.72 5.97 -15.69
CA ASP A 120 -5.80 6.23 -14.59
C ASP A 120 -6.27 7.42 -13.73
N ASP A 121 -5.51 7.71 -12.67
CA ASP A 121 -5.81 8.74 -11.67
C ASP A 121 -5.70 10.17 -12.21
N ILE A 122 -5.15 10.36 -13.41
CA ILE A 122 -5.08 11.64 -14.11
C ILE A 122 -6.03 11.71 -15.31
N GLY A 123 -6.83 10.66 -15.55
CA GLY A 123 -7.89 10.60 -16.56
C GLY A 123 -7.45 10.08 -17.93
N ASN A 124 -6.26 9.51 -18.07
CA ASN A 124 -5.86 8.87 -19.32
C ASN A 124 -6.59 7.54 -19.48
N LYS A 125 -7.07 7.30 -20.70
CA LYS A 125 -7.72 6.03 -21.07
C LYS A 125 -6.68 4.98 -21.41
N LEU A 126 -7.04 3.72 -21.14
CA LEU A 126 -6.32 2.59 -21.69
C LEU A 126 -6.74 2.35 -23.15
N PHE A 127 -5.83 1.82 -23.98
CA PHE A 127 -6.07 1.56 -25.40
C PHE A 127 -5.80 0.10 -25.76
N LEU A 128 -6.54 -0.40 -26.74
CA LEU A 128 -6.31 -1.72 -27.36
C LEU A 128 -4.98 -1.73 -28.13
N ASN A 129 -4.39 -2.91 -28.26
CA ASN A 129 -3.11 -3.17 -28.94
C ASN A 129 -1.93 -2.36 -28.36
N PHE A 130 -2.03 -1.94 -27.10
CA PHE A 130 -0.98 -1.22 -26.40
C PHE A 130 -0.50 -2.03 -25.20
N GLN A 131 0.82 -2.04 -24.95
CA GLN A 131 1.40 -2.73 -23.81
C GLN A 131 1.37 -1.84 -22.58
N TYR A 132 0.78 -2.36 -21.51
CA TYR A 132 0.78 -1.73 -20.20
C TYR A 132 1.55 -2.58 -19.21
N TYR A 133 2.15 -1.92 -18.23
CA TYR A 133 2.79 -2.53 -17.07
C TYR A 133 1.87 -2.35 -15.87
N PHE A 134 1.77 -3.37 -15.05
CA PHE A 134 0.88 -3.43 -13.90
C PHE A 134 1.65 -3.83 -12.64
N ALA A 135 1.27 -3.24 -11.51
CA ALA A 135 1.65 -3.70 -10.19
C ALA A 135 0.46 -3.53 -9.23
N VAL A 136 0.45 -4.27 -8.13
CA VAL A 136 -0.60 -4.20 -7.11
C VAL A 136 0.02 -3.97 -5.73
N ALA A 137 -0.58 -3.12 -4.90
CA ALA A 137 -0.24 -3.01 -3.48
C ALA A 137 -1.49 -3.06 -2.61
N ALA A 138 -1.36 -3.62 -1.40
CA ALA A 138 -2.39 -3.51 -0.38
C ALA A 138 -2.43 -2.06 0.14
N TYR A 139 -3.62 -1.59 0.48
CA TYR A 139 -3.85 -0.21 0.94
C TYR A 139 -4.78 -0.16 2.15
N SER A 140 -4.53 0.83 3.00
CA SER A 140 -5.37 1.19 4.13
C SER A 140 -5.88 2.61 3.97
N SER A 141 -7.19 2.77 3.79
CA SER A 141 -7.81 4.09 3.67
C SER A 141 -7.78 4.87 4.98
N SER A 142 -7.85 4.18 6.12
CA SER A 142 -7.83 4.82 7.45
C SER A 142 -6.44 5.30 7.86
N LYS A 143 -5.38 4.62 7.41
CA LYS A 143 -3.99 4.97 7.76
C LYS A 143 -3.22 5.66 6.63
N GLY A 144 -3.73 5.65 5.40
CA GLY A 144 -3.06 6.24 4.23
C GLY A 144 -1.74 5.52 3.87
N ILE A 145 -1.62 4.24 4.19
CA ILE A 145 -0.39 3.44 4.00
C ILE A 145 -0.56 2.39 2.89
N PHE A 146 0.56 2.06 2.28
CA PHE A 146 0.67 1.02 1.26
C PHE A 146 1.59 -0.10 1.74
N SER A 147 1.31 -1.35 1.33
CA SER A 147 2.34 -2.38 1.33
C SER A 147 3.41 -2.05 0.28
N PRO A 148 4.57 -2.72 0.30
CA PRO A 148 5.37 -2.84 -0.91
C PRO A 148 4.53 -3.43 -2.06
N MET A 149 4.82 -3.03 -3.29
CA MET A 149 4.11 -3.51 -4.49
C MET A 149 4.50 -4.96 -4.82
N SER A 150 3.64 -5.64 -5.56
CA SER A 150 3.92 -6.92 -6.20
C SER A 150 5.06 -6.83 -7.21
N ASN A 151 5.39 -7.97 -7.84
CA ASN A 151 6.11 -7.96 -9.10
C ASN A 151 5.37 -7.09 -10.14
N ILE A 152 6.14 -6.43 -11.01
CA ILE A 152 5.60 -5.70 -12.17
C ILE A 152 5.44 -6.71 -13.31
N THR A 153 4.24 -6.76 -13.89
CA THR A 153 3.89 -7.66 -14.99
C THR A 153 3.30 -6.85 -16.14
N ASN A 154 3.59 -7.21 -17.38
CA ASN A 154 3.01 -6.55 -18.54
C ASN A 154 1.75 -7.27 -19.04
N GLY A 155 0.91 -6.54 -19.75
CA GLY A 155 -0.25 -7.09 -20.45
C GLY A 155 -0.50 -6.33 -21.75
N VAL A 156 -1.06 -7.04 -22.73
CA VAL A 156 -1.58 -6.47 -23.98
C VAL A 156 -2.97 -7.06 -24.20
N VAL A 157 -3.94 -6.23 -24.54
CA VAL A 157 -5.24 -6.69 -25.05
C VAL A 157 -5.26 -6.39 -26.54
N SER A 158 -5.39 -7.44 -27.33
CA SER A 158 -5.51 -7.35 -28.78
C SER A 158 -6.97 -7.41 -29.21
N ASN A 159 -7.28 -6.75 -30.32
CA ASN A 159 -8.56 -7.02 -31.02
C ASN A 159 -8.53 -8.49 -31.47
N GLN A 160 -9.50 -9.28 -31.05
CA GLN A 160 -9.71 -10.63 -31.58
C GLN A 160 -10.42 -10.56 -32.94
#